data_AF-A0A3D4I131-F1
#
_entry.id   AF-A0A3D4I131-F1
#
_cell.length_a   1.000
_cell.length_b   1.000
_cell.length_c   1.000
_cell.angle_alpha   90.00
_cell.angle_beta   90.00
_cell.angle_gamma   90.00
#
_symmetry.space_group_name_H-M   'P 1'
#
loop_
_entity.id
_entity.type
_entity.pdbx_description
1 polymer ?
#
loop_
_entity_poly.entity_id
_entity_poly.type
_entity_poly.pdbx_seq_one_letter_code
_entity_poly.pdbx_strand_id
1 'polypeptide(L)'
;MISLGGSIFFKELFMNADIKPIKVEKKTLPAIPLRGLVIFPGMLLQFDVGREKSVLALEKAMDADQLVFLVAQQDITDDDPKSEKVYGVGVVAKVKQVIRRGENGMRLFAEGLYRAEILSTVSEKPYFTVSLMRLET
;
A
#
# COMPACT_ATOMS: atom_id res chain seq x y z
N MET A 1 -5.82 39.74 -30.92
CA MET A 1 -6.08 39.00 -29.66
C MET A 1 -7.05 37.88 -29.96
N ILE A 2 -6.59 36.63 -30.13
CA ILE A 2 -7.48 35.47 -30.11
C ILE A 2 -6.71 34.35 -29.40
N SER A 3 -7.07 34.10 -28.14
CA SER A 3 -6.55 32.98 -27.34
C SER A 3 -7.67 32.46 -26.45
N LEU A 4 -8.61 31.74 -27.05
CA LEU A 4 -9.60 30.92 -26.37
C LEU A 4 -9.86 29.70 -27.26
N GLY A 5 -9.07 28.64 -27.09
CA GLY A 5 -9.23 27.41 -27.88
C GLY A 5 -8.77 26.14 -27.19
N GLY A 6 -7.81 26.21 -26.26
CA GLY A 6 -7.23 25.01 -25.64
C GLY A 6 -8.19 24.21 -24.74
N SER A 7 -9.02 24.88 -23.94
CA SER A 7 -9.85 24.21 -22.93
C SER A 7 -11.11 23.53 -23.51
N ILE A 8 -11.72 24.14 -24.53
CA ILE A 8 -12.93 23.61 -25.18
C ILE A 8 -12.57 22.44 -26.10
N PHE A 9 -11.49 22.55 -26.85
CA PHE A 9 -11.00 21.50 -27.74
C PHE A 9 -10.59 20.22 -26.98
N PHE A 10 -9.96 20.37 -25.80
CA PHE A 10 -9.65 19.24 -24.94
C PHE A 10 -10.93 18.52 -24.49
N LYS A 11 -11.97 19.26 -24.12
CA LYS A 11 -13.25 18.72 -23.63
C LYS A 11 -14.01 17.96 -24.71
N GLU A 12 -14.04 18.48 -25.93
CA GLU A 12 -14.64 17.79 -27.10
C GLU A 12 -13.87 16.53 -27.49
N LEU A 13 -12.53 16.55 -27.39
CA LEU A 13 -11.70 15.37 -27.66
C LEU A 13 -11.97 14.22 -26.67
N PHE A 14 -12.21 14.55 -25.38
CA PHE A 14 -12.61 13.55 -24.39
C PHE A 14 -14.05 13.05 -24.56
N MET A 15 -14.97 13.90 -25.04
CA MET A 15 -16.38 13.52 -25.22
C MET A 15 -16.64 12.68 -26.49
N ASN A 16 -15.81 12.83 -27.53
CA ASN A 16 -15.98 12.13 -28.81
C ASN A 16 -15.11 10.88 -28.96
N ALA A 17 -14.24 10.59 -28.00
CA ALA A 17 -13.47 9.36 -27.97
C ALA A 17 -14.23 8.30 -27.15
N ASP A 18 -14.22 7.04 -27.60
CA ASP A 18 -14.70 5.87 -26.85
C ASP A 18 -13.78 5.57 -25.65
N ILE A 19 -13.57 6.55 -24.78
CA ILE A 19 -12.76 6.44 -23.57
C ILE A 19 -13.65 5.78 -22.52
N LYS A 20 -13.57 4.44 -22.44
CA LYS A 20 -14.07 3.74 -21.25
C LYS A 20 -13.33 4.31 -20.03
N PRO A 21 -14.03 4.82 -19.00
CA PRO A 21 -13.37 5.27 -17.79
C PRO A 21 -12.57 4.11 -17.22
N ILE A 22 -11.25 4.27 -17.11
CA ILE A 22 -10.40 3.28 -16.44
C ILE A 22 -10.91 3.20 -15.00
N LYS A 23 -11.45 2.04 -14.64
CA LYS A 23 -11.98 1.79 -13.30
C LYS A 23 -10.81 1.68 -12.34
N VAL A 24 -10.43 2.79 -11.73
CA VAL A 24 -9.37 2.85 -10.72
C VAL A 24 -9.84 2.12 -9.46
N GLU A 25 -9.31 0.93 -9.20
CA GLU A 25 -9.59 0.20 -7.96
C GLU A 25 -8.81 0.85 -6.81
N LYS A 26 -9.54 1.62 -5.98
CA LYS A 26 -8.99 2.24 -4.77
C LYS A 26 -9.27 1.36 -3.56
N LYS A 27 -8.26 1.20 -2.70
CA LYS A 27 -8.40 0.51 -1.40
C LYS A 27 -7.72 1.31 -0.30
N THR A 28 -8.27 1.22 0.91
CA THR A 28 -7.60 1.73 2.12
C THR A 28 -7.15 0.53 2.94
N LEU A 29 -5.85 0.40 3.17
CA LEU A 29 -5.27 -0.76 3.85
C LEU A 29 -4.30 -0.34 4.96
N PRO A 30 -4.13 -1.16 6.01
CA PRO A 30 -3.00 -1.04 6.93
C PRO A 30 -1.69 -1.26 6.18
N ALA A 31 -0.69 -0.43 6.46
CA ALA A 31 0.64 -0.49 5.87
C ALA A 31 1.68 -0.98 6.88
N ILE A 32 2.60 -1.83 6.43
CA ILE A 32 3.74 -2.32 7.20
C ILE A 32 5.02 -1.94 6.45
N PRO A 33 5.79 -0.96 6.96
CA PRO A 33 7.11 -0.63 6.46
C PRO A 33 8.10 -1.78 6.68
N LEU A 34 8.82 -2.13 5.62
CA LEU A 34 9.75 -3.24 5.59
C LEU A 34 11.19 -2.74 5.57
N ARG A 35 12.01 -3.26 6.48
CA ARG A 35 13.44 -2.93 6.60
C ARG A 35 14.29 -3.94 5.81
N GLY A 36 15.01 -3.45 4.81
CA GLY A 36 16.01 -4.26 4.08
C GLY A 36 15.43 -5.37 3.20
N LEU A 37 14.13 -5.34 2.90
CA LEU A 37 13.49 -6.33 2.03
C LEU A 37 12.44 -5.67 1.11
N VAL A 38 12.26 -6.26 -0.06
CA VAL A 38 11.27 -5.87 -1.08
C VAL A 38 10.52 -7.12 -1.49
N ILE A 39 9.23 -6.96 -1.83
CA ILE A 39 8.34 -8.04 -2.20
C ILE A 39 7.78 -7.77 -3.58
N PHE A 40 7.52 -8.84 -4.32
CA PHE A 40 6.85 -8.82 -5.61
C PHE A 40 5.59 -9.68 -5.60
N PRO A 41 4.64 -9.42 -6.52
CA PRO A 41 3.51 -10.31 -6.75
C PRO A 41 3.95 -11.76 -6.97
N GLY A 42 3.20 -12.72 -6.41
CA GLY A 42 3.48 -14.16 -6.45
C GLY A 42 4.49 -14.65 -5.41
N MET A 43 5.20 -13.77 -4.70
CA MET A 43 6.14 -14.20 -3.66
C MET A 43 5.40 -14.64 -2.40
N LEU A 44 5.80 -15.79 -1.85
CA LEU A 44 5.50 -16.21 -0.48
C LEU A 44 6.67 -15.83 0.42
N LEU A 45 6.40 -15.14 1.52
CA LEU A 45 7.44 -14.73 2.47
C LEU A 45 7.00 -14.88 3.91
N GLN A 46 8.00 -14.99 4.78
CA GLN A 46 7.80 -15.05 6.22
C GLN A 46 8.79 -14.11 6.93
N PHE A 47 8.29 -13.22 7.78
CA PHE A 47 9.12 -12.27 8.51
C PHE A 47 8.53 -11.91 9.87
N ASP A 48 9.38 -11.38 10.75
CA ASP A 48 8.99 -10.96 12.09
C ASP A 48 8.49 -9.51 12.09
N VAL A 49 7.38 -9.29 12.80
CA VAL A 49 6.72 -8.00 13.02
C VAL A 49 6.79 -7.71 14.52
N GLY A 50 7.58 -6.71 14.91
CA GLY A 50 7.82 -6.38 16.32
C GLY A 50 7.54 -4.93 16.72
N ARG A 51 7.38 -4.01 15.76
CA ARG A 51 6.99 -2.62 16.07
C ARG A 51 5.52 -2.59 16.46
N GLU A 52 5.18 -1.96 17.60
CA GLU A 52 3.82 -1.91 18.12
C GLU A 52 2.79 -1.48 17.06
N LYS A 53 3.09 -0.43 16.29
CA LYS A 53 2.24 0.05 15.19
C LYS A 53 2.02 -1.00 14.10
N SER A 54 3.06 -1.78 13.76
CA SER A 54 2.97 -2.82 12.73
C SER A 54 2.24 -4.06 13.23
N VAL A 55 2.39 -4.41 14.51
CA VAL A 55 1.60 -5.46 15.16
C VAL A 55 0.12 -5.07 15.13
N LEU A 56 -0.21 -3.84 15.51
CA LEU A 56 -1.59 -3.35 15.48
C LEU A 56 -2.15 -3.28 14.04
N ALA A 57 -1.35 -2.85 13.05
CA ALA A 57 -1.73 -2.89 11.65
C ALA A 57 -2.08 -4.31 11.18
N LEU A 58 -1.28 -5.29 11.60
CA LEU A 58 -1.49 -6.70 11.28
C LEU A 58 -2.76 -7.24 11.94
N GLU A 59 -3.00 -6.95 13.22
CA GLU A 59 -4.23 -7.34 13.91
C GLU A 59 -5.47 -6.77 13.22
N LYS A 60 -5.43 -5.49 12.81
CA LYS A 60 -6.54 -4.87 12.08
C LYS A 60 -6.75 -5.43 10.68
N ALA A 61 -5.70 -5.86 10.00
CA ALA A 61 -5.84 -6.58 8.75
C ALA A 61 -6.51 -7.95 8.95
N MET A 62 -6.17 -8.65 10.02
CA MET A 62 -6.74 -9.97 10.35
C MET A 62 -8.23 -9.90 10.71
N ASP A 63 -8.69 -8.79 11.29
CA ASP A 63 -10.12 -8.52 11.56
C ASP A 63 -10.93 -8.15 10.29
N ALA A 64 -10.27 -7.94 9.16
CA ALA A 64 -10.86 -7.50 7.90
C ALA A 64 -10.59 -8.52 6.77
N ASP A 65 -10.22 -8.05 5.57
CA ASP A 65 -9.98 -8.92 4.41
C ASP A 65 -8.64 -9.67 4.46
N GLN A 66 -7.91 -9.63 5.59
CA GLN A 66 -6.56 -10.18 5.76
C GLN A 66 -5.58 -9.63 4.70
N LEU A 67 -5.75 -8.38 4.29
CA LEU A 67 -4.89 -7.68 3.35
C LEU A 67 -4.05 -6.64 4.08
N VAL A 68 -2.76 -6.62 3.78
CA VAL A 68 -1.81 -5.60 4.23
C VAL A 68 -1.10 -5.01 3.03
N PHE A 69 -0.68 -3.75 3.15
CA PHE A 69 0.23 -3.13 2.20
C PHE A 69 1.66 -3.19 2.72
N LEU A 70 2.52 -3.87 1.98
CA LEU A 70 3.92 -4.05 2.32
C LEU A 70 4.77 -3.11 1.47
N VAL A 71 5.55 -2.25 2.13
CA VAL A 71 6.28 -1.17 1.46
C VAL A 71 7.66 -1.02 2.07
N ALA A 72 8.69 -0.85 1.24
CA ALA A 72 10.05 -0.67 1.74
C ALA A 72 10.22 0.72 2.39
N GLN A 73 11.02 0.78 3.46
CA GLN A 73 11.49 2.05 4.02
C GLN A 73 12.68 2.59 3.22
N GLN A 74 12.81 3.90 3.13
CA GLN A 74 13.90 4.58 2.40
C GLN A 74 15.22 4.47 3.16
N ASP A 75 15.20 4.71 4.48
CA ASP A 75 16.35 4.59 5.37
C ASP A 75 16.20 3.33 6.22
N ILE A 76 17.09 2.36 6.03
CA ILE A 76 17.07 1.09 6.78
C ILE A 76 17.47 1.23 8.26
N THR A 77 18.01 2.37 8.67
CA THR A 77 18.42 2.64 10.06
C THR A 77 17.29 3.23 10.90
N ASP A 78 16.20 3.68 10.26
CA ASP A 78 15.02 4.21 10.93
C ASP A 78 14.14 3.07 11.49
N ASP A 79 13.94 3.11 12.81
CA ASP A 79 13.13 2.13 13.55
C ASP A 79 11.65 2.52 13.65
N ASP A 80 11.25 3.74 13.34
CA ASP A 80 9.83 4.17 13.29
C ASP A 80 9.57 5.08 12.07
N PRO A 81 9.69 4.53 10.85
CA PRO A 81 9.58 5.34 9.63
C PRO A 81 8.19 5.98 9.51
N LYS A 82 8.19 7.31 9.38
CA LYS A 82 6.99 8.08 9.02
C LYS A 82 6.55 7.80 7.59
N SER A 83 5.34 8.20 7.23
CA SER A 83 4.79 7.95 5.90
C SER A 83 5.62 8.56 4.76
N GLU A 84 6.29 9.68 5.01
CA GLU A 84 7.20 10.33 4.05
C GLU A 84 8.51 9.55 3.82
N LYS A 85 8.84 8.60 4.72
CA LYS A 85 10.08 7.82 4.71
C LYS A 85 9.91 6.42 4.15
N VAL A 86 8.77 6.11 3.53
CA VAL A 86 8.57 4.89 2.75
C VAL A 86 8.53 5.20 1.25
N TYR A 87 8.75 4.19 0.41
CA TYR A 87 8.55 4.35 -1.03
C TYR A 87 7.06 4.48 -1.37
N GLY A 88 6.74 5.17 -2.47
CA GLY A 88 5.35 5.36 -2.91
C GLY A 88 4.70 4.09 -3.48
N VAL A 89 5.50 3.12 -3.92
CA VAL A 89 5.02 1.86 -4.51
C VAL A 89 5.42 0.69 -3.64
N GLY A 90 4.48 -0.21 -3.41
CA GLY A 90 4.65 -1.44 -2.66
C GLY A 90 3.76 -2.55 -3.19
N VAL A 91 3.52 -3.56 -2.37
CA VAL A 91 2.72 -4.73 -2.73
C VAL A 91 1.58 -4.91 -1.74
N VAL A 92 0.36 -5.07 -2.26
CA VAL A 92 -0.75 -5.59 -1.47
C VAL A 92 -0.55 -7.09 -1.30
N ALA A 93 -0.54 -7.57 -0.07
CA ALA A 93 -0.30 -8.96 0.27
C ALA A 93 -1.46 -9.54 1.09
N LYS A 94 -1.77 -10.83 0.87
CA LYS A 94 -2.71 -11.59 1.69
C LYS A 94 -1.96 -12.25 2.83
N VAL A 95 -2.36 -11.93 4.06
CA VAL A 95 -1.91 -12.63 5.26
C VAL A 95 -2.49 -14.04 5.26
N LYS A 96 -1.62 -15.05 5.25
CA LYS A 96 -2.00 -16.47 5.27
C LYS A 96 -2.00 -17.03 6.68
N GLN A 97 -1.02 -16.62 7.49
CA GLN A 97 -0.86 -17.10 8.86
C GLN A 97 -0.12 -16.07 9.70
N VAL A 98 -0.48 -15.98 10.98
CA VAL A 98 0.21 -15.20 12.00
C VAL A 98 0.55 -16.13 13.17
N ILE A 99 1.80 -16.13 13.59
CA ILE A 99 2.28 -16.94 14.72
C ILE A 99 2.79 -15.98 15.80
N ARG A 100 2.20 -16.00 16.99
CA ARG A 100 2.69 -15.19 18.13
C ARG A 100 4.06 -15.71 18.58
N ARG A 101 5.05 -14.81 18.63
CA ARG A 101 6.43 -15.05 19.09
C ARG A 101 6.60 -14.31 20.42
N GLY A 102 6.27 -14.98 21.54
CA GLY A 102 6.35 -14.38 22.88
C GLY A 102 5.40 -13.19 23.06
N GLU A 103 5.71 -12.30 24.01
CA GLU A 103 4.82 -11.19 24.39
C GLU A 103 4.74 -10.07 23.33
N ASN A 104 5.82 -9.77 22.60
CA ASN A 104 5.93 -8.51 21.84
C ASN A 104 6.12 -8.66 20.32
N GLY A 105 6.10 -9.89 19.78
CA GLY A 105 6.39 -10.13 18.36
C GLY A 105 5.41 -11.09 17.70
N MET A 106 5.16 -10.88 16.41
CA MET A 106 4.40 -11.81 15.57
C MET A 106 5.22 -12.20 14.36
N ARG A 107 5.21 -13.47 13.99
CA ARG A 107 5.76 -13.92 12.72
C ARG A 107 4.64 -14.03 11.69
N LEU A 108 4.74 -13.22 10.65
CA LEU A 108 3.79 -13.15 9.54
C LEU A 108 4.21 -14.09 8.41
N PHE A 109 3.27 -14.85 7.86
CA PHE A 109 3.39 -15.52 6.57
C PHE A 109 2.36 -14.94 5.59
N ALA A 110 2.83 -14.43 4.45
CA ALA A 110 2.00 -13.71 3.48
C ALA A 110 2.37 -14.01 2.02
N GLU A 111 1.39 -13.82 1.14
CA GLU A 111 1.52 -13.91 -0.32
C GLU A 111 1.34 -12.52 -0.94
N GLY A 112 2.33 -12.05 -1.71
CA GLY A 112 2.21 -10.82 -2.48
C GLY A 112 1.21 -11.00 -3.64
N LEU A 113 0.19 -10.16 -3.73
CA LEU A 113 -0.86 -10.29 -4.76
C LEU A 113 -0.61 -9.41 -5.98
N TYR A 114 -0.44 -8.11 -5.76
CA TYR A 114 -0.27 -7.13 -6.84
C TYR A 114 0.44 -5.86 -6.32
N ARG A 115 1.00 -5.09 -7.24
CA ARG A 115 1.61 -3.79 -6.95
C ARG A 115 0.53 -2.72 -6.76
N ALA A 116 0.77 -1.80 -5.84
CA ALA A 116 -0.08 -0.64 -5.66
C ALA A 116 0.76 0.60 -5.31
N GLU A 117 0.25 1.76 -5.70
CA GLU A 117 0.81 3.07 -5.39
C GLU A 117 0.02 3.73 -4.27
N ILE A 118 0.74 4.34 -3.32
CA ILE A 118 0.16 5.17 -2.26
C ILE A 118 -0.35 6.47 -2.90
N LEU A 119 -1.66 6.70 -2.80
CA LEU A 119 -2.29 7.97 -3.17
C LEU A 119 -2.20 8.99 -2.04
N SER A 120 -2.42 8.53 -0.81
CA SER A 120 -2.35 9.37 0.38
C SER A 120 -2.19 8.55 1.66
N THR A 121 -1.56 9.16 2.65
CA THR A 121 -1.61 8.69 4.04
C THR A 121 -2.95 9.05 4.65
N VAL A 122 -3.70 8.04 5.10
CA VAL A 122 -4.99 8.24 5.79
C VAL A 122 -4.77 8.46 7.28
N SER A 123 -3.85 7.71 7.89
CA SER A 123 -3.41 7.95 9.26
C SER A 123 -2.03 7.33 9.54
N GLU A 124 -1.25 7.94 10.42
CA GLU A 124 -0.02 7.34 10.99
C GLU A 124 -0.24 6.74 12.39
N LYS A 125 -1.37 7.06 13.05
CA LYS A 125 -1.70 6.60 14.41
C LYS A 125 -3.14 6.09 14.48
N PRO A 126 -3.41 5.02 15.25
CA PRO A 126 -2.46 4.28 16.08
C PRO A 126 -1.55 3.33 15.26
N TYR A 127 -1.84 3.15 13.97
CA TYR A 127 -1.00 2.43 13.01
C TYR A 127 -1.10 3.08 11.64
N PHE A 128 -0.18 2.71 10.75
CA PHE A 128 -0.10 3.30 9.43
C PHE A 128 -1.23 2.77 8.53
N THR A 129 -2.03 3.67 7.98
CA THR A 129 -3.13 3.39 7.05
C THR A 129 -2.98 4.27 5.81
N VAL A 130 -3.09 3.67 4.63
CA VAL A 130 -2.87 4.35 3.35
C VAL A 130 -4.00 4.09 2.38
N SER A 131 -4.31 5.09 1.54
CA SER A 131 -5.14 4.92 0.36
C SER A 131 -4.25 4.53 -0.81
N LEU A 132 -4.67 3.51 -1.55
CA LEU A 132 -3.88 2.85 -2.57
C LEU A 132 -4.62 2.84 -3.91
N MET A 133 -3.86 2.93 -4.98
CA MET A 133 -4.29 2.63 -6.34
C MET A 133 -3.59 1.35 -6.80
N ARG A 134 -4.37 0.35 -7.23
CA ARG A 134 -3.81 -0.82 -7.90
C ARG A 134 -3.07 -0.40 -9.16
N LEU A 135 -1.87 -0.91 -9.36
CA LEU A 135 -1.12 -0.77 -10.61
C LEU A 135 -1.41 -1.98 -11.49
N GLU A 136 -2.03 -1.74 -12.65
CA GLU A 136 -2.13 -2.75 -13.70
C GLU A 136 -0.75 -2.99 -14.30
N THR A 137 -0.42 -4.26 -14.56
CA THR A 137 0.85 -4.67 -15.20
C THR A 137 0.57 -5.13 -16.61
#